data_AF-A0A817DBR0-F1
#
_entry.id   AF-A0A817DBR0-F1
#
_cell.length_a   1.000
_cell.length_b   1.000
_cell.length_c   1.000
_cell.angle_alpha   90.00
_cell.angle_beta   90.00
_cell.angle_gamma   90.00
#
_symmetry.space_group_name_H-M   'P 1'
#
loop_
_entity.id
_entity.type
_entity.pdbx_description
1 polymer ?
#
loop_
_entity_poly.entity_id
_entity_poly.type
_entity_poly.pdbx_seq_one_letter_code
_entity_poly.pdbx_strand_id
1 'polypeptide(L)'
;MSSSLISKPKQEMTPEELKQREEEEFRTGPLSLLTDAVKNNTQVLIACRNNRKLLARVKAFDRHCNMVLEDVNEFWQETPKSSKAKAAAAAAAGGDAKTTGSKPVNKDRYISKMFLRGDSVILVLKNPKAKSADSNK
;
A
#
# COMPACT_ATOMS: atom_id res chain seq x y z
N MET A 1 -4.72 -17.09 27.91
CA MET A 1 -5.00 -15.87 28.70
C MET A 1 -5.59 -14.72 27.88
N SER A 2 -5.83 -14.83 26.55
CA SER A 2 -6.17 -13.67 25.69
C SER A 2 -7.66 -13.40 25.41
N SER A 3 -8.58 -14.30 25.80
CA SER A 3 -9.98 -14.18 25.36
C SER A 3 -10.81 -13.12 26.10
N SER A 4 -10.34 -12.60 27.24
CA SER A 4 -11.15 -11.74 28.11
C SER A 4 -11.17 -10.26 27.71
N LEU A 5 -10.14 -9.77 27.00
CA LEU A 5 -10.05 -8.36 26.59
C LEU A 5 -10.80 -8.04 25.29
N ILE A 6 -11.07 -9.07 24.47
CA ILE A 6 -11.77 -8.92 23.19
C ILE A 6 -13.28 -8.75 23.39
N SER A 7 -13.86 -9.41 24.42
CA SER A 7 -15.30 -9.41 24.70
C SER A 7 -15.79 -8.15 25.44
N LYS A 8 -14.91 -7.42 26.13
CA LYS A 8 -15.27 -6.17 26.79
C LYS A 8 -15.51 -5.04 25.77
N PRO A 9 -16.58 -4.25 25.90
CA PRO A 9 -16.83 -3.10 25.03
C PRO A 9 -15.74 -2.03 25.23
N LYS A 10 -15.32 -1.39 24.13
CA LYS A 10 -14.23 -0.39 24.15
C LYS A 10 -14.51 0.84 25.02
N GLN A 11 -15.79 1.13 25.31
CA GLN A 11 -16.21 2.26 26.13
C GLN A 11 -15.91 2.09 27.62
N GLU A 12 -15.77 0.85 28.09
CA GLU A 12 -15.60 0.53 29.51
C GLU A 12 -14.15 0.21 29.89
N MET A 13 -13.23 0.20 28.92
CA MET A 13 -11.82 -0.09 29.16
C MET A 13 -11.05 1.15 29.56
N THR A 14 -10.09 0.97 30.46
CA THR A 14 -9.12 2.01 30.80
C THR A 14 -8.21 2.35 29.60
N PRO A 15 -7.57 3.54 29.58
CA PRO A 15 -6.64 3.91 28.52
C PRO A 15 -5.47 2.92 28.34
N GLU A 16 -5.02 2.30 29.44
CA GLU A 16 -3.94 1.32 29.42
C GLU A 16 -4.40 -0.01 28.82
N GLU A 17 -5.58 -0.49 29.18
CA GLU A 17 -6.18 -1.69 28.59
C GLU A 17 -6.45 -1.51 27.09
N LEU A 18 -6.91 -0.32 26.67
CA LEU A 18 -7.10 0.01 25.26
C LEU A 18 -5.80 -0.09 24.46
N LYS A 19 -4.70 0.44 25.02
CA LYS A 19 -3.37 0.38 24.39
C LYS A 19 -2.85 -1.06 24.31
N GLN A 20 -3.01 -1.84 25.37
CA GLN A 20 -2.61 -3.25 25.39
C GLN A 20 -3.38 -4.06 24.35
N ARG A 21 -4.70 -3.86 24.28
CA ARG A 21 -5.54 -4.50 23.27
C ARG A 21 -5.14 -4.12 21.85
N GLU A 22 -4.83 -2.84 21.60
CA GLU A 22 -4.36 -2.37 20.29
C GLU A 22 -3.02 -3.01 19.91
N GLU A 23 -2.07 -3.11 20.84
CA GLU A 23 -0.79 -3.78 20.61
C GLU A 23 -0.99 -5.28 20.30
N GLU A 24 -1.88 -5.96 21.03
CA GLU A 24 -2.23 -7.35 20.75
C GLU A 24 -2.91 -7.53 19.38
N GLU A 25 -3.84 -6.63 19.02
CA GLU A 25 -4.50 -6.58 17.71
C GLU A 25 -3.46 -6.35 16.58
N PHE A 26 -2.45 -5.52 16.79
CA PHE A 26 -1.35 -5.33 15.84
C PHE A 26 -0.40 -6.52 15.74
N ARG A 27 -0.22 -7.29 16.81
CA ARG A 27 0.70 -8.43 16.82
C ARG A 27 0.08 -9.70 16.25
N THR A 28 -1.22 -9.90 16.46
CA THR A 28 -1.92 -11.15 16.12
C THR A 28 -2.97 -10.99 15.01
N GLY A 29 -3.34 -9.75 14.68
CA GLY A 29 -4.35 -9.45 13.68
C GLY A 29 -3.80 -9.26 12.26
N PRO A 30 -4.63 -8.75 11.33
CA PRO A 30 -4.25 -8.57 9.93
C PRO A 30 -3.14 -7.53 9.73
N LEU A 31 -2.96 -6.60 10.68
CA LEU A 31 -1.89 -5.59 10.64
C LEU A 31 -0.53 -6.14 11.11
N SER A 32 -0.45 -7.39 11.58
CA SER A 32 0.81 -8.06 11.94
C SER A 32 1.84 -8.07 10.81
N LEU A 33 1.38 -8.10 9.56
CA LEU A 33 2.23 -7.94 8.39
C LEU A 33 3.03 -6.63 8.41
N LEU A 34 2.41 -5.51 8.83
CA LEU A 34 3.08 -4.22 8.95
C LEU A 34 3.99 -4.17 10.17
N THR A 35 3.59 -4.78 11.28
CA THR A 35 4.44 -4.96 12.48
C THR A 35 5.74 -5.65 12.12
N ASP A 36 5.66 -6.76 11.37
CA ASP A 36 6.83 -7.49 10.89
C ASP A 36 7.66 -6.68 9.91
N ALA A 37 6.99 -5.88 9.06
CA ALA A 37 7.67 -5.06 8.07
C ALA A 37 8.52 -3.96 8.72
N VAL A 38 8.00 -3.31 9.77
CA VAL A 38 8.73 -2.32 10.56
C VAL A 38 9.90 -2.97 11.30
N LYS A 39 9.66 -4.08 12.02
CA LYS A 39 10.68 -4.76 12.83
C LYS A 39 11.86 -5.25 11.99
N ASN A 40 11.56 -5.88 10.85
CA ASN A 40 12.58 -6.46 9.98
C ASN A 40 13.09 -5.47 8.92
N ASN A 41 12.61 -4.22 8.94
CA ASN A 41 12.89 -3.20 7.93
C ASN A 41 12.70 -3.72 6.50
N THR A 42 11.64 -4.51 6.26
CA THR A 42 11.42 -5.17 4.96
C THR A 42 10.68 -4.25 4.00
N GLN A 43 10.90 -4.47 2.71
CA GLN A 43 10.16 -3.73 1.69
C GLN A 43 8.73 -4.27 1.58
N VAL A 44 7.80 -3.36 1.37
CA VAL A 44 6.40 -3.67 1.10
C VAL A 44 5.97 -2.99 -0.18
N LEU A 45 5.06 -3.65 -0.90
CA LEU A 45 4.35 -3.06 -2.03
C LEU A 45 2.98 -2.59 -1.55
N ILE A 46 2.68 -1.31 -1.77
CA ILE A 46 1.41 -0.69 -1.41
C ILE A 46 0.70 -0.26 -2.69
N ALA A 47 -0.53 -0.73 -2.91
CA ALA A 47 -1.38 -0.26 -4.00
C ALA A 47 -2.34 0.81 -3.48
N CYS A 48 -2.32 1.99 -4.10
CA CYS A 48 -3.12 3.14 -3.71
C CYS A 48 -4.37 3.32 -4.59
N ARG A 49 -5.38 4.02 -4.05
CA ARG A 49 -6.67 4.30 -4.71
C ARG A 49 -6.57 5.11 -5.99
N ASN A 50 -5.52 5.91 -6.13
CA ASN A 50 -5.23 6.68 -7.34
C ASN A 50 -4.52 5.87 -8.44
N ASN A 51 -4.54 4.53 -8.34
CA ASN A 51 -3.87 3.60 -9.26
C ASN A 51 -2.35 3.80 -9.35
N ARG A 52 -1.75 4.31 -8.27
CA ARG A 52 -0.30 4.37 -8.10
C ARG A 52 0.14 3.26 -7.14
N LYS A 53 1.36 2.78 -7.33
CA LYS A 53 1.94 1.74 -6.50
C LYS A 53 3.21 2.28 -5.86
N LEU A 54 3.41 1.95 -4.59
CA LEU A 54 4.56 2.37 -3.80
C LEU A 54 5.34 1.13 -3.39
N LEU A 55 6.62 1.08 -3.72
CA LEU A 55 7.55 0.13 -3.11
C LEU A 55 8.35 0.90 -2.07
N ALA A 56 8.17 0.57 -0.80
CA ALA A 56 8.71 1.37 0.31
C ALA A 56 9.09 0.51 1.52
N ARG A 57 9.78 1.10 2.48
CA ARG A 57 9.98 0.53 3.83
C ARG A 57 9.12 1.30 4.83
N VAL A 58 8.36 0.57 5.63
CA VAL A 58 7.51 1.17 6.67
C VAL A 58 8.35 1.43 7.91
N LYS A 59 8.29 2.64 8.46
CA LYS A 59 8.94 3.01 9.72
C LYS A 59 7.98 3.06 10.89
N ALA A 60 6.75 3.48 10.63
CA ALA A 60 5.67 3.48 11.60
C ALA A 60 4.33 3.32 10.86
N PHE A 61 3.34 2.77 11.56
CA PHE A 61 1.97 2.72 11.09
C PHE A 61 1.01 2.91 12.28
N ASP A 62 -0.28 3.11 12.00
CA ASP A 62 -1.33 3.19 13.01
C ASP A 62 -2.54 2.30 12.66
N ARG A 63 -3.56 2.31 13.54
CA ARG A 63 -4.82 1.57 13.35
C ARG A 63 -5.63 1.96 12.13
N HIS A 64 -5.38 3.15 11.56
CA HIS A 64 -6.05 3.63 10.36
C HIS A 64 -5.28 3.29 9.09
N CYS A 65 -4.19 2.52 9.21
CA CYS A 65 -3.24 2.26 8.13
C CYS A 65 -2.55 3.52 7.60
N ASN A 66 -2.48 4.61 8.38
CA ASN A 66 -1.55 5.69 8.06
C ASN A 66 -0.13 5.15 8.24
N MET A 67 0.79 5.54 7.37
CA MET A 67 2.16 5.02 7.38
C MET A 67 3.18 6.13 7.20
N VAL A 68 4.28 6.01 7.96
CA VAL A 68 5.51 6.75 7.70
C VAL A 68 6.42 5.83 6.88
N LEU A 69 6.76 6.26 5.68
CA LEU A 69 7.52 5.49 4.70
C LEU A 69 8.88 6.14 4.44
N GLU A 70 9.89 5.30 4.23
CA GLU A 70 11.22 5.70 3.76
C GLU A 70 11.58 4.93 2.48
N ASP A 71 12.48 5.51 1.69
CA ASP A 71 12.97 4.94 0.42
C ASP A 71 11.83 4.56 -0.52
N VAL A 72 10.90 5.49 -0.74
CA VAL A 72 9.69 5.25 -1.51
C VAL A 72 9.98 5.39 -2.99
N ASN A 73 9.78 4.31 -3.73
CA ASN A 73 9.68 4.33 -5.19
C ASN A 73 8.21 4.25 -5.57
N GLU A 74 7.67 5.35 -6.10
CA GLU A 74 6.30 5.42 -6.59
C GLU A 74 6.29 5.24 -8.09
N PHE A 75 5.43 4.36 -8.59
CA PHE A 75 5.29 4.09 -10.02
C PHE A 75 3.83 4.08 -10.45
N TRP A 76 3.59 4.64 -11.63
CA TRP A 76 2.27 4.73 -12.26
C TRP A 76 2.40 4.68 -13.77
N GLN A 77 1.29 4.40 -14.43
CA GLN A 77 1.21 4.36 -15.88
C GLN A 77 0.40 5.57 -16.35
N GLU A 78 0.99 6.39 -17.21
CA GLU A 78 0.26 7.43 -17.92
C GLU A 78 -0.13 6.93 -19.29
N THR A 79 -1.43 6.96 -19.59
CA THR A 79 -1.89 6.85 -20.96
C THR A 79 -1.84 8.25 -21.56
N PRO A 80 -0.98 8.52 -22.56
CA PRO A 80 -0.89 9.84 -23.16
C PRO A 80 -2.27 10.24 -23.67
N LYS A 81 -2.73 11.45 -23.32
CA LYS A 81 -3.94 12.04 -23.90
C LYS A 81 -3.72 12.53 -25.33
N SER A 82 -2.78 11.92 -26.08
CA SER A 82 -2.61 12.21 -27.50
C SER A 82 -3.76 11.57 -28.27
N SER A 83 -4.84 12.35 -28.31
CA SER A 83 -5.74 12.52 -29.43
C SER A 83 -6.85 11.48 -29.62
N LYS A 84 -7.91 11.64 -28.82
CA LYS A 84 -9.28 11.39 -29.31
C LYS A 84 -9.51 12.05 -30.69
N ALA A 85 -8.79 13.15 -30.96
CA ALA A 85 -8.73 13.82 -32.27
C ALA A 85 -8.00 13.02 -33.40
N LYS A 86 -6.90 12.27 -33.17
CA LYS A 86 -6.30 11.42 -34.23
C LYS A 86 -7.00 10.07 -34.32
N ALA A 87 -7.51 9.54 -33.22
CA ALA A 87 -8.33 8.32 -33.26
C ALA A 87 -9.64 8.54 -34.05
N ALA A 88 -10.28 9.70 -33.88
CA ALA A 88 -11.45 10.09 -34.68
C ALA A 88 -11.08 10.41 -36.15
N ALA A 89 -9.95 11.10 -36.40
CA ALA A 89 -9.50 11.39 -37.76
C ALA A 89 -9.10 10.12 -38.55
N ALA A 90 -8.54 9.11 -37.89
CA ALA A 90 -8.20 7.82 -38.51
C ALA A 90 -9.44 6.92 -38.74
N ALA A 91 -10.47 7.01 -37.88
CA ALA A 91 -11.74 6.33 -38.10
C ALA A 91 -12.49 6.85 -39.33
N ALA A 92 -12.36 8.16 -39.64
CA ALA A 92 -12.90 8.74 -40.88
C ALA A 92 -12.15 8.30 -42.16
N ALA A 93 -10.93 7.75 -42.02
CA ALA A 93 -10.10 7.28 -43.12
C ALA A 93 -10.13 5.73 -43.32
N GLY A 94 -11.07 5.03 -42.66
CA GLY A 94 -11.28 3.60 -42.87
C GLY A 94 -10.23 2.65 -42.25
N GLY A 95 -9.43 3.12 -41.30
CA GLY A 95 -8.44 2.30 -40.60
C GLY A 95 -8.95 1.71 -39.29
N ASP A 96 -8.59 0.46 -38.99
CA ASP A 96 -8.93 -0.22 -37.73
C ASP A 96 -8.48 0.60 -36.49
N ALA A 97 -9.46 1.03 -35.70
CA ALA A 97 -9.30 1.88 -34.51
C ALA A 97 -8.45 1.26 -33.38
N LYS A 98 -8.00 0.01 -33.52
CA LYS A 98 -7.33 -0.76 -32.47
C LYS A 98 -5.81 -0.53 -32.40
N THR A 99 -5.20 0.07 -33.43
CA THR A 99 -3.73 0.08 -33.59
C THR A 99 -3.07 1.46 -33.34
N THR A 100 -3.85 2.52 -33.10
CA THR A 100 -3.34 3.91 -32.97
C THR A 100 -3.56 4.56 -31.60
N GLY A 101 -3.83 3.77 -30.56
CA GLY A 101 -3.75 4.24 -29.17
C GLY A 101 -2.29 4.41 -28.75
N SER A 102 -1.91 5.59 -28.26
CA SER A 102 -0.56 5.82 -27.73
C SER A 102 -0.23 4.82 -26.62
N LYS A 103 0.90 4.13 -26.76
CA LYS A 103 1.35 3.11 -25.79
C LYS A 103 1.40 3.73 -24.39
N PRO A 104 0.91 3.02 -23.35
CA PRO A 104 1.02 3.51 -22.01
C PRO A 104 2.49 3.66 -21.59
N VAL A 105 2.81 4.76 -20.93
CA VAL A 105 4.17 5.08 -20.50
C VAL A 105 4.26 4.90 -19.00
N ASN A 106 5.18 4.05 -18.56
CA ASN A 106 5.48 3.89 -17.15
C ASN A 106 6.32 5.08 -16.68
N LYS A 107 5.90 5.68 -15.56
CA LYS A 107 6.64 6.71 -14.86
C LYS A 107 6.91 6.25 -13.44
N ASP A 108 8.04 6.69 -12.92
CA ASP A 108 8.44 6.50 -11.55
C ASP A 108 8.98 7.80 -10.94
N ARG A 109 8.95 7.87 -9.61
CA ARG A 109 9.62 8.90 -8.83
C ARG A 109 10.12 8.33 -7.51
N TYR A 110 11.26 8.82 -7.07
CA TYR A 110 11.83 8.51 -5.75
C TYR A 110 11.46 9.61 -4.74
N ILE A 111 11.09 9.20 -3.54
CA ILE A 111 10.80 10.07 -2.39
C ILE A 111 11.51 9.49 -1.16
N SER A 112 12.44 10.24 -0.58
CA SER A 112 13.25 9.76 0.54
C SER A 112 12.43 9.47 1.80
N LYS A 113 11.46 10.33 2.12
CA LYS A 113 10.55 10.20 3.27
C LYS A 113 9.15 10.65 2.87
N MET A 114 8.13 9.89 3.24
CA MET A 114 6.74 10.16 2.88
C MET A 114 5.81 9.79 4.03
N PHE A 115 4.83 10.66 4.30
CA PHE A 115 3.66 10.29 5.08
C PHE A 115 2.54 9.87 4.12
N LEU A 116 2.01 8.66 4.30
CA LEU A 116 0.89 8.13 3.54
C LEU A 116 -0.33 8.00 4.45
N ARG A 117 -1.45 8.55 4.01
CA ARG A 117 -2.74 8.41 4.70
C ARG A 117 -3.39 7.08 4.34
N GLY A 118 -3.99 6.40 5.33
CA GLY A 118 -4.50 5.05 5.19
C GLY A 118 -5.80 4.91 4.39
N ASP A 119 -6.56 5.99 4.23
CA ASP A 119 -7.73 6.04 3.33
C ASP A 119 -7.36 5.84 1.84
N SER A 120 -6.11 6.09 1.50
CA SER A 120 -5.57 5.95 0.15
C SER A 120 -5.06 4.54 -0.13
N VAL A 121 -4.92 3.69 0.88
CA VAL A 121 -4.37 2.33 0.76
C VAL A 121 -5.48 1.35 0.40
N ILE A 122 -5.25 0.50 -0.60
CA ILE A 122 -6.16 -0.60 -0.96
C ILE A 122 -5.57 -1.95 -0.53
N LEU A 123 -4.31 -2.20 -0.90
CA LEU A 123 -3.65 -3.48 -0.68
C LEU A 123 -2.21 -3.25 -0.24
N VAL A 124 -1.76 -4.04 0.73
CA VAL A 124 -0.37 -4.10 1.17
C VAL A 124 0.12 -5.52 0.97
N LEU A 125 1.28 -5.68 0.35
CA LEU A 125 1.87 -6.97 0.04
C LEU A 125 3.30 -7.03 0.56
N LYS A 126 3.60 -8.06 1.35
CA LYS A 126 4.94 -8.34 1.89
C LYS A 126 5.85 -8.82 0.77
N ASN A 127 7.08 -8.30 0.71
CA ASN A 127 8.04 -8.78 -0.28
C ASN A 127 8.40 -10.26 -0.01
N PRO A 128 8.17 -11.19 -0.96
CA PRO A 128 8.45 -12.61 -0.78
C PRO A 128 9.94 -12.93 -0.63
N LYS A 129 10.82 -12.03 -1.09
CA LYS A 129 12.28 -12.19 -0.94
C LYS A 129 12.78 -11.75 0.43
N ALA A 130 11.95 -11.09 1.23
CA ALA A 130 12.30 -10.76 2.59
C ALA A 130 12.26 -12.05 3.42
N LYS A 131 13.42 -12.58 3.78
CA LYS A 131 13.54 -13.75 4.66
C LYS A 131 12.70 -13.51 5.91
N SER A 132 11.73 -14.39 6.18
CA SER A 132 11.11 -14.47 7.49
C SER A 132 12.20 -14.87 8.49
N ALA A 133 12.42 -14.06 9.52
CA ALA A 133 13.39 -14.38 10.57
C ALA A 133 13.10 -15.75 11.24
N ASP A 134 11.90 -16.30 11.05
CA ASP A 134 11.45 -17.57 11.62
C ASP A 134 11.84 -18.84 10.82
N SER A 135 12.50 -18.74 9.67
CA SER A 135 12.92 -19.94 8.91
C SER A 135 14.25 -20.55 9.38
N ASN A 136 14.71 -20.21 10.58
CA ASN A 136 15.97 -20.69 11.14
C ASN A 136 15.78 -21.23 12.57
N LYS A 137 14.71 -21.99 12.79
CA LYS A 137 14.49 -22.76 14.00
C LYS A 137 14.00 -24.16 13.67
#